data_AF-V4PV04-F1
#
_entry.id   AF-V4PV04-F1
#
_cell.length_a   1.000
_cell.length_b   1.000
_cell.length_c   1.000
_cell.angle_alpha   90.00
_cell.angle_beta   90.00
_cell.angle_gamma   90.00
#
_symmetry.space_group_name_H-M   'P 1'
#
loop_
_entity.id
_entity.type
_entity.pdbx_description
1 polymer ?
#
loop_
_entity_poly.entity_id
_entity_poly.type
_entity_poly.pdbx_seq_one_letter_code
_entity_poly.pdbx_strand_id
1 'polypeptide(L)'
;MPTFLPALIILSAAALAVLIILYRIYESRVEQPKKLEDEVKEALGGAKPDVESIEPVRKAACAISYMADKIVIVREFGKLPTRTYTIADLYGLEVFVDGRIFARVVRAGSAKPLDTGSYKAIDDIAPTVNDVTVRLIFDDPIHPDFQLILWRPDDALTARAEGPRAAMARARKWFHHVEAILRRPVHVKVPPPAIHAPVPEPAKVAVVAPIPAALPEPGPAPAPSASAPPKKGEGDVLNAPLIPYI
;
A
#
# COMPACT_ATOMS: atom_id res chain seq x y z
N MET A 1 -44.70 52.17 -22.68
CA MET A 1 -44.23 51.18 -21.67
C MET A 1 -43.62 49.86 -22.24
N PRO A 2 -43.12 49.73 -23.49
CA PRO A 2 -42.43 48.51 -23.94
C PRO A 2 -40.89 48.51 -23.76
N THR A 3 -40.28 49.63 -23.36
CA THR A 3 -38.82 49.80 -23.33
C THR A 3 -38.09 49.11 -22.17
N PHE A 4 -38.79 48.77 -21.08
CA PHE A 4 -38.17 48.19 -19.87
C PHE A 4 -38.17 46.67 -19.83
N LEU A 5 -39.03 46.00 -20.61
CA LEU A 5 -39.10 44.54 -20.69
C LEU A 5 -37.76 43.88 -21.07
N PRO A 6 -37.04 44.33 -22.13
CA PRO A 6 -35.74 43.73 -22.46
C PRO A 6 -34.69 43.96 -21.38
N ALA A 7 -34.67 45.14 -20.74
CA ALA A 7 -33.73 45.42 -19.66
C ALA A 7 -33.97 44.53 -18.43
N LEU A 8 -35.24 44.25 -18.10
CA LEU A 8 -35.61 43.40 -16.97
C LEU A 8 -35.24 41.93 -17.21
N ILE A 9 -35.36 41.45 -18.45
CA ILE A 9 -34.90 40.11 -18.86
C ILE A 9 -33.38 39.99 -18.77
N ILE A 10 -32.64 40.98 -19.24
CA ILE A 10 -31.16 40.97 -19.15
C ILE A 10 -30.73 40.98 -17.69
N LEU A 11 -31.36 41.80 -16.85
CA LEU A 11 -31.02 41.92 -15.43
C LEU A 11 -31.33 40.63 -14.66
N SER A 12 -32.45 39.97 -14.96
CA SER A 12 -32.79 38.69 -14.34
C SER A 12 -31.86 37.56 -14.78
N ALA A 13 -31.48 37.51 -16.07
CA ALA A 13 -30.49 36.56 -16.57
C ALA A 13 -29.11 36.77 -15.95
N ALA A 14 -28.67 38.04 -15.81
CA ALA A 14 -27.41 38.38 -15.15
C ALA A 14 -27.42 37.99 -13.66
N ALA A 15 -28.52 38.26 -12.94
CA ALA A 15 -28.68 37.87 -11.54
C ALA A 15 -28.63 36.34 -11.37
N LEU A 16 -29.27 35.59 -12.26
CA LEU A 16 -29.27 34.13 -12.24
C LEU A 16 -27.86 33.58 -12.54
N ALA A 17 -27.15 34.15 -13.51
CA ALA A 17 -25.77 33.78 -13.80
C ALA A 17 -24.84 34.00 -12.59
N VAL A 18 -24.97 35.16 -11.90
CA VAL A 18 -24.22 35.44 -10.67
C VAL A 18 -24.55 34.42 -9.57
N LEU A 19 -25.83 34.07 -9.40
CA LEU A 19 -26.25 33.10 -8.40
C LEU A 19 -25.69 31.70 -8.68
N ILE A 20 -25.65 31.28 -9.95
CA ILE A 20 -25.00 30.02 -10.37
C ILE A 20 -23.50 30.05 -10.02
N ILE A 21 -22.80 31.15 -10.31
CA ILE A 21 -21.37 31.29 -10.01
C ILE A 21 -21.14 31.20 -8.49
N LEU A 22 -21.92 31.93 -7.70
CA LEU A 22 -21.84 31.88 -6.24
C LEU A 22 -22.12 30.47 -5.71
N TYR A 23 -23.11 29.77 -6.27
CA TYR A 23 -23.40 28.39 -5.91
C TYR A 23 -22.26 27.44 -6.26
N ARG A 24 -21.65 27.56 -7.44
CA ARG A 24 -20.47 26.78 -7.85
C ARG A 24 -19.28 27.02 -6.90
N ILE A 25 -19.06 28.27 -6.51
CA ILE A 25 -18.02 28.62 -5.53
C ILE A 25 -18.35 27.98 -4.18
N TYR A 26 -19.59 28.13 -3.69
CA TYR A 26 -20.01 27.52 -2.42
C TYR A 26 -19.84 26.00 -2.42
N GLU A 27 -20.29 25.32 -3.46
CA GLU A 27 -20.16 23.87 -3.60
C GLU A 27 -18.69 23.44 -3.56
N SER A 28 -17.82 24.11 -4.33
CA SER A 28 -16.39 23.81 -4.36
C SER A 28 -15.70 24.11 -3.03
N ARG A 29 -16.06 25.22 -2.37
CA ARG A 29 -15.37 25.76 -1.20
C ARG A 29 -15.82 25.15 0.12
N VAL A 30 -17.08 24.73 0.21
CA VAL A 30 -17.71 24.31 1.48
C VAL A 30 -18.22 22.89 1.40
N GLU A 31 -19.00 22.53 0.38
CA GLU A 31 -19.62 21.21 0.34
C GLU A 31 -18.64 20.09 -0.01
N GLN A 32 -17.82 20.28 -1.05
CA GLN A 32 -16.85 19.27 -1.47
C GLN A 32 -15.85 18.87 -0.38
N PRO A 33 -15.17 19.82 0.31
CA PRO A 33 -14.27 19.43 1.40
C PRO A 33 -15.01 18.72 2.53
N LYS A 34 -16.22 19.17 2.91
CA LYS A 34 -17.01 18.50 3.96
C LYS A 34 -17.38 17.07 3.57
N LYS A 35 -17.85 16.84 2.34
CA LYS A 35 -18.20 15.50 1.86
C LYS A 35 -16.98 14.56 1.87
N LEU A 36 -15.80 15.07 1.52
CA LEU A 36 -14.56 14.30 1.60
C LEU A 36 -14.13 14.03 3.06
N GLU A 37 -14.26 15.02 3.95
CA GLU A 37 -13.99 14.88 5.38
C GLU A 37 -14.92 13.82 6.00
N ASP A 38 -16.21 13.84 5.67
CA ASP A 38 -17.20 12.89 6.13
C ASP A 38 -16.92 11.47 5.62
N GLU A 39 -16.60 11.31 4.34
CA GLU A 39 -16.22 10.01 3.74
C GLU A 39 -14.98 9.41 4.42
N VAL A 40 -13.95 10.24 4.64
CA VAL A 40 -12.72 9.80 5.33
C VAL A 40 -13.04 9.39 6.76
N LYS A 41 -13.87 10.18 7.46
CA LYS A 41 -14.27 9.90 8.85
C LYS A 41 -15.11 8.62 8.94
N GLU A 42 -16.00 8.38 8.00
CA GLU A 42 -16.80 7.16 7.90
C GLU A 42 -15.90 5.95 7.67
N ALA A 43 -14.98 6.02 6.70
CA ALA A 43 -14.05 4.93 6.40
C ALA A 43 -13.09 4.61 7.58
N LEU A 44 -12.70 5.64 8.34
CA LEU A 44 -11.94 5.48 9.59
C LEU A 44 -12.77 4.94 10.76
N GLY A 45 -14.10 4.83 10.62
CA GLY A 45 -14.99 4.38 11.69
C GLY A 45 -15.09 5.38 12.85
N GLY A 46 -14.97 6.68 12.57
CA GLY A 46 -15.02 7.75 13.58
C GLY A 46 -13.71 7.96 14.34
N ALA A 47 -12.66 7.18 14.08
CA ALA A 47 -11.34 7.41 14.64
C ALA A 47 -10.73 8.73 14.14
N LYS A 48 -9.98 9.41 15.01
CA LYS A 48 -9.28 10.64 14.63
C LYS A 48 -8.08 10.30 13.71
N PRO A 49 -7.90 11.00 12.58
CA PRO A 49 -6.71 10.83 11.76
C PRO A 49 -5.50 11.51 12.41
N ASP A 50 -4.35 10.85 12.38
CA ASP A 50 -3.07 11.40 12.82
C ASP A 50 -2.48 12.34 11.77
N VAL A 51 -2.61 11.92 10.52
CA VAL A 51 -2.25 12.67 9.32
C VAL A 51 -3.38 12.52 8.31
N GLU A 52 -3.82 13.66 7.77
CA GLU A 52 -4.85 13.74 6.75
C GLU A 52 -4.47 14.80 5.73
N SER A 53 -4.93 14.60 4.50
CA SER A 53 -4.80 15.59 3.43
C SER A 53 -5.92 15.38 2.43
N ILE A 54 -6.59 16.49 2.12
CA ILE A 54 -7.80 16.51 1.30
C ILE A 54 -7.52 17.42 0.11
N GLU A 55 -7.95 16.96 -1.05
CA GLU A 55 -7.73 17.59 -2.33
C GLU A 55 -9.09 17.76 -3.04
N PRO A 56 -9.83 18.83 -2.73
CA PRO A 56 -11.22 19.00 -3.20
C PRO A 56 -11.33 19.03 -4.73
N VAL A 57 -10.35 19.63 -5.41
CA VAL A 57 -10.32 19.81 -6.86
C VAL A 57 -10.40 18.49 -7.61
N ARG A 58 -9.57 17.53 -7.19
CA ARG A 58 -9.49 16.19 -7.80
C ARG A 58 -10.34 15.17 -7.07
N LYS A 59 -11.14 15.63 -6.10
CA LYS A 59 -12.03 14.79 -5.29
C LYS A 59 -11.28 13.63 -4.66
N ALA A 60 -10.07 13.90 -4.19
CA ALA A 60 -9.18 12.92 -3.61
C ALA A 60 -8.90 13.27 -2.14
N ALA A 61 -8.69 12.27 -1.31
CA ALA A 61 -8.30 12.46 0.07
C ALA A 61 -7.52 11.24 0.55
N CYS A 62 -6.65 11.46 1.52
CA CYS A 62 -5.99 10.36 2.21
C CYS A 62 -5.81 10.69 3.68
N ALA A 63 -5.99 9.68 4.52
CA ALA A 63 -5.76 9.79 5.94
C ALA A 63 -5.15 8.51 6.51
N ILE A 64 -4.35 8.67 7.56
CA ILE A 64 -3.78 7.58 8.35
C ILE A 64 -4.27 7.75 9.79
N SER A 65 -4.79 6.68 10.38
CA SER A 65 -5.07 6.58 11.81
C SER A 65 -4.34 5.39 12.40
N TYR A 66 -3.42 5.65 13.33
CA TYR A 66 -2.68 4.63 14.07
C TYR A 66 -3.57 3.88 15.04
N MET A 67 -4.53 4.58 15.64
CA MET A 67 -5.45 3.99 16.61
C MET A 67 -6.39 2.98 15.95
N ALA A 68 -6.79 3.24 14.70
CA ALA A 68 -7.67 2.35 13.95
C ALA A 68 -6.91 1.30 13.10
N ASP A 69 -5.58 1.35 13.06
CA ASP A 69 -4.74 0.54 12.16
C ASP A 69 -5.18 0.62 10.68
N LYS A 70 -5.52 1.84 10.23
CA LYS A 70 -6.11 2.08 8.91
C LYS A 70 -5.45 3.22 8.16
N ILE A 71 -5.33 3.02 6.85
CA ILE A 71 -4.99 4.01 5.86
C ILE A 71 -6.16 4.10 4.89
N VAL A 72 -6.80 5.25 4.84
CA VAL A 72 -7.95 5.49 3.97
C VAL A 72 -7.51 6.28 2.75
N ILE A 73 -7.94 5.84 1.58
CA ILE A 73 -7.68 6.46 0.30
C ILE A 73 -9.00 6.66 -0.43
N VAL A 74 -9.31 7.92 -0.69
CA VAL A 74 -10.42 8.34 -1.53
C VAL A 74 -9.84 8.84 -2.85
N ARG A 75 -10.24 8.23 -3.96
CA ARG A 75 -9.88 8.66 -5.32
C ARG A 75 -11.16 8.97 -6.07
N GLU A 76 -11.24 10.11 -6.75
CA GLU A 76 -12.41 10.51 -7.53
C GLU A 76 -13.75 10.26 -6.79
N PHE A 77 -13.92 10.92 -5.63
CA PHE A 77 -15.09 10.77 -4.77
C PHE A 77 -16.40 10.76 -5.56
N GLY A 78 -17.22 9.74 -5.30
CA GLY A 78 -18.49 9.46 -5.98
C GLY A 78 -18.38 8.61 -7.26
N LYS A 79 -17.18 8.36 -7.78
CA LYS A 79 -16.98 7.48 -8.96
C LYS A 79 -16.29 6.17 -8.62
N LEU A 80 -15.26 6.22 -7.76
CA LEU A 80 -14.54 5.04 -7.32
C LEU A 80 -14.84 4.79 -5.84
N PRO A 81 -14.88 3.52 -5.41
CA PRO A 81 -15.06 3.20 -4.01
C PRO A 81 -13.86 3.64 -3.19
N THR A 82 -14.11 4.11 -1.97
CA THR A 82 -13.08 4.41 -0.97
C THR A 82 -12.35 3.13 -0.59
N ARG A 83 -11.01 3.19 -0.61
CA ARG A 83 -10.15 2.06 -0.27
C ARG A 83 -9.59 2.23 1.13
N THR A 84 -9.53 1.12 1.85
CA THR A 84 -8.92 1.06 3.17
C THR A 84 -7.83 0.00 3.16
N TYR A 85 -6.62 0.40 3.54
CA TYR A 85 -5.47 -0.45 3.74
C TYR A 85 -5.16 -0.51 5.23
N THR A 86 -4.47 -1.57 5.67
CA THR A 86 -3.89 -1.64 7.01
C THR A 86 -2.53 -0.95 7.02
N ILE A 87 -1.98 -0.67 8.20
CA ILE A 87 -0.62 -0.10 8.31
C ILE A 87 0.44 -1.10 7.82
N ALA A 88 0.16 -2.41 7.91
CA ALA A 88 1.04 -3.46 7.42
C ALA A 88 1.21 -3.40 5.89
N ASP A 89 0.14 -3.06 5.17
CA ASP A 89 0.13 -2.96 3.69
C ASP A 89 0.94 -1.77 3.17
N LEU A 90 1.29 -0.81 4.04
CA LEU A 90 2.12 0.33 3.66
C LEU A 90 3.57 -0.11 3.43
N TYR A 91 4.05 0.09 2.21
CA TYR A 91 5.39 -0.27 1.79
C TYR A 91 6.36 0.91 1.85
N GLY A 92 5.89 2.11 1.50
CA GLY A 92 6.72 3.30 1.43
C GLY A 92 5.98 4.60 1.16
N LEU A 93 6.72 5.69 1.17
CA LEU A 93 6.27 7.03 0.78
C LEU A 93 7.36 7.76 0.01
N GLU A 94 6.95 8.48 -1.01
CA GLU A 94 7.79 9.36 -1.81
C GLU A 94 7.20 10.77 -1.83
N VAL A 95 8.07 11.76 -1.73
CA VAL A 95 7.71 13.18 -1.86
C VAL A 95 8.34 13.70 -3.14
N PHE A 96 7.49 14.25 -3.99
CA PHE A 96 7.85 14.90 -5.24
C PHE A 96 7.74 16.41 -5.06
N VAL A 97 8.78 17.10 -5.53
CA VAL A 97 8.84 18.56 -5.63
C VAL A 97 9.27 18.88 -7.05
N ASP A 98 8.47 19.66 -7.78
CA ASP A 98 8.75 20.06 -9.16
C ASP A 98 9.02 18.86 -10.08
N GLY A 99 8.21 17.79 -9.93
CA GLY A 99 8.35 16.53 -10.66
C GLY A 99 9.57 15.67 -10.32
N ARG A 100 10.41 16.06 -9.34
CA ARG A 100 11.60 15.30 -8.90
C ARG A 100 11.36 14.66 -7.55
N ILE A 101 11.87 13.44 -7.35
CA ILE A 101 11.84 12.78 -6.04
C ILE A 101 12.75 13.57 -5.10
N PHE A 102 12.14 14.26 -4.15
CA PHE A 102 12.81 15.06 -3.15
C PHE A 102 13.22 14.22 -1.94
N ALA A 103 12.33 13.31 -1.53
CA ALA A 103 12.57 12.38 -0.43
C ALA A 103 11.82 11.06 -0.66
N ARG A 104 12.38 9.97 -0.14
CA ARG A 104 11.78 8.63 -0.19
C ARG A 104 12.05 7.90 1.12
N VAL A 105 11.05 7.19 1.60
CA VAL A 105 11.16 6.23 2.70
C VAL A 105 10.51 4.92 2.29
N VAL A 106 11.22 3.81 2.46
CA VAL A 106 10.76 2.45 2.14
C VAL A 106 11.08 1.51 3.29
N ARG A 107 10.26 0.47 3.47
CA ARG A 107 10.43 -0.56 4.50
C ARG A 107 11.82 -1.23 4.36
N ALA A 108 12.51 -1.40 5.49
CA ALA A 108 13.83 -2.04 5.50
C ALA A 108 13.70 -3.54 5.18
N GLY A 109 14.48 -4.02 4.19
CA GLY A 109 14.55 -5.44 3.82
C GLY A 109 14.19 -5.77 2.36
N SER A 110 13.70 -4.82 1.57
CA SER A 110 13.13 -5.09 0.23
C SER A 110 13.81 -4.41 -0.96
N ALA A 111 14.92 -3.69 -0.78
CA ALA A 111 15.74 -3.26 -1.91
C ALA A 111 17.19 -2.98 -1.49
N LYS A 112 18.12 -3.63 -2.20
CA LYS A 112 19.48 -3.16 -2.42
C LYS A 112 19.38 -1.66 -2.80
N PRO A 113 20.21 -0.75 -2.27
CA PRO A 113 20.23 0.63 -2.73
C PRO A 113 20.70 0.62 -4.18
N LEU A 114 19.75 0.50 -5.10
CA LEU A 114 19.95 0.68 -6.53
C LEU A 114 20.25 2.17 -6.68
N ASP A 115 21.55 2.43 -6.85
CA ASP A 115 22.16 3.66 -7.34
C ASP A 115 21.23 4.89 -7.46
N THR A 116 21.54 5.90 -6.64
CA THR A 116 21.09 7.31 -6.81
C THR A 116 19.70 7.64 -6.25
N GLY A 117 19.55 7.67 -4.92
CA GLY A 117 18.36 8.26 -4.29
C GLY A 117 18.17 7.91 -2.82
N SER A 118 19.25 8.01 -2.03
CA SER A 118 19.34 7.73 -0.60
C SER A 118 18.18 8.31 0.21
N TYR A 119 17.77 7.59 1.27
CA TYR A 119 16.98 8.08 2.40
C TYR A 119 17.35 9.54 2.71
N LYS A 120 16.55 10.49 2.23
CA LYS A 120 16.80 11.92 2.43
C LYS A 120 15.75 12.45 3.37
N ALA A 121 16.17 12.81 4.58
CA ALA A 121 15.33 13.58 5.49
C ALA A 121 14.94 14.90 4.81
N ILE A 122 13.67 15.28 4.92
CA ILE A 122 13.19 16.58 4.43
C ILE A 122 13.59 17.65 5.46
N ASP A 123 14.86 18.03 5.45
CA ASP A 123 15.38 19.09 6.32
C ASP A 123 15.35 20.48 5.66
N ASP A 124 15.25 20.52 4.33
CA ASP A 124 15.39 21.76 3.56
C ASP A 124 14.06 22.53 3.41
N ILE A 125 14.10 23.84 3.67
CA ILE A 125 13.00 24.77 3.40
C ILE A 125 13.26 25.32 1.99
N ALA A 126 12.74 24.65 0.97
CA ALA A 126 12.87 25.14 -0.40
C ALA A 126 12.23 26.55 -0.53
N PRO A 127 12.96 27.57 -1.02
CA PRO A 127 12.48 28.95 -1.07
C PRO A 127 11.42 29.19 -2.16
N THR A 128 11.39 28.35 -3.21
CA THR A 128 10.37 28.41 -4.27
C THR A 128 10.00 26.99 -4.69
N VAL A 129 8.72 26.63 -4.55
CA VAL A 129 8.16 25.33 -4.95
C VAL A 129 6.92 25.55 -5.80
N ASN A 130 6.86 24.91 -6.97
CA ASN A 130 5.73 25.02 -7.88
C ASN A 130 4.72 23.92 -7.61
N ASP A 131 5.16 22.66 -7.51
CA ASP A 131 4.29 21.54 -7.16
C ASP A 131 4.85 20.69 -6.02
N VAL A 132 3.94 20.24 -5.16
CA VAL A 132 4.23 19.32 -4.06
C VAL A 132 3.26 18.17 -4.14
N THR A 133 3.80 16.96 -4.28
CA THR A 133 2.99 15.75 -4.41
C THR A 133 3.57 14.66 -3.53
N VAL A 134 2.70 13.91 -2.85
CA VAL A 134 3.08 12.76 -2.03
C VAL A 134 2.54 11.50 -2.70
N ARG A 135 3.39 10.47 -2.82
CA ARG A 135 2.99 9.16 -3.30
C ARG A 135 3.16 8.13 -2.19
N LEU A 136 2.07 7.46 -1.83
CA LEU A 136 2.07 6.29 -0.96
C LEU A 136 2.22 5.04 -1.82
N ILE A 137 3.02 4.10 -1.34
CA ILE A 137 3.30 2.82 -2.01
C ILE A 137 2.77 1.71 -1.10
N PHE A 138 2.01 0.78 -1.67
CA PHE A 138 1.37 -0.32 -0.97
C PHE A 138 1.83 -1.67 -1.51
N ASP A 139 1.74 -2.70 -0.67
CA ASP A 139 1.92 -4.10 -1.06
C ASP A 139 0.62 -4.68 -1.65
N ASP A 140 0.06 -3.99 -2.66
CA ASP A 140 -1.15 -4.39 -3.39
C ASP A 140 -0.85 -4.43 -4.89
N PRO A 141 -0.88 -5.61 -5.54
CA PRO A 141 -0.54 -5.73 -6.96
C PRO A 141 -1.58 -5.07 -7.89
N ILE A 142 -2.82 -4.89 -7.44
CA ILE A 142 -3.88 -4.27 -8.26
C ILE A 142 -3.75 -2.75 -8.18
N HIS A 143 -3.41 -2.24 -6.99
CA HIS A 143 -3.32 -0.81 -6.72
C HIS A 143 -2.06 -0.47 -5.93
N PRO A 144 -0.89 -0.53 -6.57
CA PRO A 144 0.41 -0.45 -5.90
C PRO A 144 0.73 0.93 -5.34
N ASP A 145 0.09 1.99 -5.86
CA ASP A 145 0.38 3.34 -5.44
C ASP A 145 -0.85 4.27 -5.42
N PHE A 146 -0.73 5.30 -4.59
CA PHE A 146 -1.66 6.41 -4.54
C PHE A 146 -0.90 7.73 -4.48
N GLN A 147 -1.25 8.64 -5.39
CA GLN A 147 -0.65 9.95 -5.49
C GLN A 147 -1.63 11.01 -5.01
N LEU A 148 -1.17 11.87 -4.10
CA LEU A 148 -1.91 12.97 -3.50
C LEU A 148 -1.20 14.28 -3.78
N ILE A 149 -1.90 15.21 -4.43
CA ILE A 149 -1.33 16.52 -4.76
C ILE A 149 -1.61 17.46 -3.59
N LEU A 150 -0.54 17.90 -2.93
CA LEU A 150 -0.63 18.82 -1.80
C LEU A 150 -0.66 20.28 -2.26
N TRP A 151 -0.01 20.59 -3.38
CA TRP A 151 0.02 21.91 -3.96
C TRP A 151 0.34 21.89 -5.46
N ARG A 152 -0.34 22.77 -6.20
CA ARG A 152 -0.04 23.14 -7.59
C ARG A 152 -0.52 24.59 -7.80
N PRO A 153 0.16 25.41 -8.64
CA PRO A 153 -0.29 26.77 -8.94
C PRO A 153 -1.71 26.83 -9.50
N ASP A 154 -2.11 25.85 -10.31
CA ASP A 154 -3.45 25.77 -10.89
C ASP A 154 -4.55 25.65 -9.82
N ASP A 155 -4.19 25.09 -8.65
CA ASP A 155 -5.10 24.88 -7.54
C ASP A 155 -5.15 26.09 -6.59
N ALA A 156 -4.36 27.15 -6.83
CA ALA A 156 -4.28 28.33 -5.95
C ALA A 156 -5.62 29.06 -5.74
N LEU A 157 -6.54 28.93 -6.70
CA LEU A 157 -7.89 29.52 -6.63
C LEU A 157 -8.94 28.59 -6.00
N THR A 158 -8.53 27.51 -5.34
CA THR A 158 -9.44 26.47 -4.82
C THR A 158 -9.50 26.43 -3.30
N ALA A 159 -10.42 25.62 -2.76
CA ALA A 159 -10.96 25.69 -1.41
C ALA A 159 -10.02 25.58 -0.23
N ARG A 160 -8.84 24.99 -0.42
CA ARG A 160 -7.89 24.68 0.65
C ARG A 160 -6.45 24.83 0.16
N ALA A 161 -6.21 25.73 -0.79
CA ALA A 161 -4.89 25.94 -1.34
C ALA A 161 -4.01 26.63 -0.28
N GLU A 162 -3.31 25.86 0.55
CA GLU A 162 -2.56 26.40 1.71
C GLU A 162 -1.21 27.05 1.33
N GLY A 163 -0.98 27.30 0.04
CA GLY A 163 0.28 27.83 -0.45
C GLY A 163 1.42 26.79 -0.44
N PRO A 164 2.51 27.05 -1.16
CA PRO A 164 3.61 26.10 -1.31
C PRO A 164 4.30 25.78 0.03
N ARG A 165 4.40 26.77 0.93
CA ARG A 165 5.07 26.60 2.23
C ARG A 165 4.31 25.64 3.16
N ALA A 166 2.98 25.77 3.24
CA ALA A 166 2.18 24.88 4.08
C ALA A 166 2.11 23.47 3.46
N ALA A 167 2.07 23.37 2.13
CA ALA A 167 2.15 22.09 1.45
C ALA A 167 3.45 21.34 1.74
N MET A 168 4.60 22.04 1.75
CA MET A 168 5.87 21.45 2.19
C MET A 168 5.88 21.07 3.67
N ALA A 169 5.25 21.85 4.55
CA ALA A 169 5.10 21.48 5.96
C ALA A 169 4.24 20.22 6.14
N ARG A 170 3.17 20.09 5.35
CA ARG A 170 2.32 18.91 5.30
C ARG A 170 3.03 17.70 4.72
N ALA A 171 3.81 17.86 3.64
CA ALA A 171 4.65 16.81 3.08
C ALA A 171 5.66 16.28 4.11
N ARG A 172 6.30 17.17 4.88
CA ARG A 172 7.15 16.80 6.03
C ARG A 172 6.39 16.02 7.08
N LYS A 173 5.19 16.49 7.45
CA LYS A 173 4.33 15.78 8.41
C LYS A 173 4.05 14.35 7.92
N TRP A 174 3.60 14.18 6.68
CA TRP A 174 3.42 12.86 6.07
C TRP A 174 4.68 12.00 6.12
N PHE A 175 5.82 12.57 5.70
CA PHE A 175 7.10 11.87 5.66
C PHE A 175 7.50 11.34 7.04
N HIS A 176 7.51 12.18 8.08
CA HIS A 176 7.90 11.76 9.43
C HIS A 176 6.93 10.74 10.03
N HIS A 177 5.62 10.91 9.77
CA HIS A 177 4.60 9.96 10.22
C HIS A 177 4.78 8.59 9.58
N VAL A 178 5.03 8.52 8.26
CA VAL A 178 5.27 7.26 7.56
C VAL A 178 6.64 6.66 7.93
N GLU A 179 7.67 7.48 8.05
CA GLU A 179 8.99 7.05 8.51
C GLU A 179 8.92 6.43 9.91
N ALA A 180 8.15 7.03 10.83
CA ALA A 180 7.94 6.49 12.17
C ALA A 180 7.18 5.15 12.15
N ILE A 181 6.21 4.98 11.25
CA ILE A 181 5.54 3.68 11.03
C ILE A 181 6.54 2.64 10.56
N LEU A 182 7.30 2.94 9.51
CA LEU A 182 8.15 1.97 8.82
C LEU A 182 9.38 1.57 9.65
N ARG A 183 9.82 2.43 10.59
CA ARG A 183 10.85 2.10 11.58
C ARG A 183 10.38 1.14 12.66
N ARG A 184 9.07 1.02 12.91
CA ARG A 184 8.55 0.08 13.90
C ARG A 184 8.65 -1.34 13.33
N PRO A 185 9.21 -2.31 14.09
CA PRO A 185 9.12 -3.70 13.70
C PRO A 185 7.63 -4.07 13.62
N VAL A 186 7.21 -4.55 12.44
CA VAL A 186 5.85 -5.09 12.24
C VAL A 186 5.73 -6.25 13.21
N HIS A 187 4.94 -6.06 14.25
CA HIS A 187 4.48 -7.19 15.03
C HIS A 187 3.48 -7.90 14.13
N VAL A 188 3.96 -8.90 13.39
CA VAL A 188 3.06 -9.83 12.70
C VAL A 188 2.10 -10.31 13.76
N LYS A 189 0.81 -10.02 13.58
CA LYS A 189 -0.24 -10.56 14.42
C LYS A 189 -0.22 -12.07 14.22
N VAL A 190 0.60 -12.77 14.99
CA VAL A 190 0.59 -14.22 15.05
C VAL A 190 -0.84 -14.59 15.42
N PRO A 191 -1.57 -15.33 14.57
CA PRO A 191 -2.88 -15.84 14.94
C PRO A 191 -2.74 -16.49 16.31
N PRO A 192 -3.64 -16.23 17.27
CA PRO A 192 -3.62 -16.96 18.53
C PRO A 192 -3.49 -18.44 18.21
N PRO A 193 -2.57 -19.19 18.84
CA PRO A 193 -2.51 -20.63 18.64
C PRO A 193 -3.93 -21.14 18.84
N ALA A 194 -4.45 -21.91 17.88
CA ALA A 194 -5.76 -22.49 18.01
C ALA A 194 -5.76 -23.38 19.26
N ILE A 195 -6.30 -22.87 20.38
CA ILE A 195 -6.35 -23.58 21.67
C ILE A 195 -7.29 -24.81 21.60
N HIS A 196 -7.94 -25.05 20.46
CA HIS A 196 -8.79 -26.21 20.25
C HIS A 196 -8.51 -26.89 18.90
N ALA A 197 -7.32 -27.47 18.75
CA ALA A 197 -7.26 -28.75 18.04
C ALA A 197 -7.52 -29.83 19.11
N PRO A 198 -8.59 -30.63 19.02
CA PRO A 198 -8.70 -31.82 19.86
C PRO A 198 -7.47 -32.68 19.58
N VAL A 199 -6.72 -32.99 20.64
CA VAL A 199 -5.67 -34.00 20.63
C VAL A 199 -6.26 -35.25 19.96
N PRO A 200 -5.70 -35.75 18.84
CA PRO A 200 -6.11 -37.05 18.35
C PRO A 200 -5.78 -38.06 19.44
N GLU A 201 -6.83 -38.65 20.00
CA GLU A 201 -6.77 -39.74 20.96
C GLU A 201 -5.79 -40.80 20.45
N PRO A 202 -4.79 -41.24 21.24
CA PRO A 202 -3.83 -42.22 20.77
C PRO A 202 -4.59 -43.49 20.42
N ALA A 203 -4.56 -43.85 19.14
CA ALA A 203 -5.09 -45.10 18.64
C ALA A 203 -4.52 -46.23 19.51
N LYS A 204 -5.40 -46.97 20.19
CA LYS A 204 -5.04 -48.18 20.92
C LYS A 204 -4.33 -49.12 19.94
N VAL A 205 -3.02 -49.25 20.10
CA VAL A 205 -2.22 -50.26 19.41
C VAL A 205 -2.79 -51.60 19.82
N ALA A 206 -3.38 -52.31 18.86
CA ALA A 206 -3.81 -53.69 19.05
C ALA A 206 -2.57 -54.52 19.40
N VAL A 207 -2.57 -55.09 20.60
CA VAL A 207 -1.53 -56.02 21.07
C VAL A 207 -1.62 -57.28 20.21
N VAL A 208 -0.64 -57.46 19.33
CA VAL A 208 -0.41 -58.73 18.62
C VAL A 208 0.03 -59.77 19.66
N ALA A 209 -0.70 -60.88 19.74
CA ALA A 209 -0.42 -61.98 20.64
C ALA A 209 0.96 -62.61 20.38
N PRO A 210 1.67 -63.14 21.40
CA PRO A 210 2.98 -63.73 21.24
C PRO A 210 2.89 -65.14 20.64
N ILE A 211 3.75 -65.40 19.66
CA ILE A 211 3.97 -66.72 19.04
C ILE A 211 4.81 -67.58 20.01
N PRO A 212 4.47 -68.87 20.27
CA PRO A 212 5.24 -69.75 21.15
C PRO A 212 6.56 -70.23 20.53
N ALA A 213 7.48 -70.62 21.40
CA ALA A 213 8.91 -70.77 21.19
C ALA A 213 9.40 -72.07 20.49
N ALA A 214 10.56 -71.90 19.83
CA ALA A 214 11.78 -72.73 19.83
C ALA A 214 11.96 -73.92 18.86
N LEU A 215 13.10 -73.88 18.12
CA LEU A 215 14.29 -74.79 18.12
C LEU A 215 14.97 -74.82 16.72
N PRO A 216 16.22 -75.29 16.55
CA PRO A 216 17.52 -74.72 17.00
C PRO A 216 18.52 -74.49 15.83
N GLU A 217 19.59 -73.73 16.06
CA GLU A 217 20.70 -73.49 15.10
C GLU A 217 21.51 -74.76 14.76
N PRO A 218 22.15 -74.81 13.58
CA PRO A 218 23.43 -75.49 13.45
C PRO A 218 24.52 -74.64 12.77
N GLY A 219 25.60 -74.39 13.54
CA GLY A 219 27.00 -74.61 13.15
C GLY A 219 27.70 -73.70 12.11
N PRO A 220 28.91 -73.17 12.41
CA PRO A 220 29.68 -72.34 11.46
C PRO A 220 30.75 -73.11 10.64
N ALA A 221 31.11 -72.46 9.50
CA ALA A 221 32.33 -72.54 8.67
C ALA A 221 32.40 -73.61 7.54
N PRO A 222 33.21 -73.44 6.46
CA PRO A 222 34.17 -72.36 6.11
C PRO A 222 34.04 -71.77 4.67
N ALA A 223 34.79 -70.69 4.37
CA ALA A 223 35.00 -70.07 3.05
C ALA A 223 36.15 -70.77 2.26
N PRO A 224 36.69 -70.23 1.13
CA PRO A 224 36.14 -69.61 -0.09
C PRO A 224 36.63 -70.35 -1.38
N SER A 225 36.10 -70.06 -2.58
CA SER A 225 36.89 -70.27 -3.82
C SER A 225 36.44 -69.40 -4.99
N ALA A 226 37.45 -68.97 -5.75
CA ALA A 226 37.48 -67.95 -6.78
C ALA A 226 36.89 -68.37 -8.13
N SER A 227 36.55 -67.41 -8.99
CA SER A 227 36.91 -67.36 -10.43
C SER A 227 36.38 -66.08 -11.10
N ALA A 228 37.15 -65.54 -12.03
CA ALA A 228 37.14 -64.16 -12.55
C ALA A 228 36.32 -63.96 -13.88
N PRO A 229 36.58 -62.96 -14.75
CA PRO A 229 35.71 -61.84 -15.17
C PRO A 229 35.32 -61.89 -16.68
N PRO A 230 35.24 -60.78 -17.46
CA PRO A 230 34.26 -59.67 -17.54
C PRO A 230 33.46 -59.68 -18.87
N LYS A 231 32.55 -58.72 -19.11
CA LYS A 231 32.38 -58.04 -20.44
C LYS A 231 31.52 -56.77 -20.39
N LYS A 232 31.92 -55.82 -21.26
CA LYS A 232 31.50 -54.43 -21.45
C LYS A 232 30.84 -54.30 -22.84
N GLY A 233 29.95 -53.33 -23.00
CA GLY A 233 29.27 -52.92 -24.25
C GLY A 233 27.77 -52.86 -23.98
N GLU A 234 27.00 -51.82 -24.25
CA GLU A 234 27.02 -50.77 -25.27
C GLU A 234 26.09 -49.67 -24.69
N GLY A 235 26.49 -48.40 -24.57
CA GLY A 235 26.28 -47.44 -25.65
C GLY A 235 24.82 -47.00 -25.72
N ASP A 236 24.41 -45.99 -24.95
CA ASP A 236 23.40 -45.07 -25.49
C ASP A 236 23.65 -43.63 -25.04
N VAL A 237 23.73 -42.82 -26.08
CA VAL A 237 24.06 -41.41 -26.18
C VAL A 237 22.80 -40.63 -25.90
N LEU A 238 22.85 -39.59 -25.08
CA LEU A 238 22.07 -38.34 -25.28
C LEU A 238 22.51 -37.34 -24.20
N ASN A 239 23.76 -36.90 -24.35
CA ASN A 239 24.26 -35.67 -23.76
C ASN A 239 24.13 -34.60 -24.85
N ALA A 240 23.18 -33.68 -24.73
CA ALA A 240 23.06 -32.50 -25.58
C ALA A 240 22.84 -31.25 -24.70
N PRO A 241 23.51 -30.13 -24.99
CA PRO A 241 23.76 -29.06 -24.01
C PRO A 241 22.76 -27.90 -24.06
N LEU A 242 22.89 -27.05 -23.03
CA LEU A 242 22.17 -25.81 -22.73
C LEU A 242 21.88 -24.91 -23.94
N ILE A 243 20.65 -24.36 -23.96
CA ILE A 243 20.22 -23.25 -24.82
C ILE A 243 20.24 -21.95 -24.00
N PRO A 244 20.91 -20.87 -24.45
CA PRO A 244 20.70 -19.52 -23.96
C PRO A 244 19.86 -18.68 -24.94
N TYR A 245 18.89 -17.92 -24.42
CA TYR A 245 18.23 -16.79 -25.10
C TYR A 245 18.29 -15.64 -24.07
N ILE A 246 19.07 -14.56 -24.26
CA ILE A 246 18.83 -13.38 -25.13
C ILE A 246 17.37 -12.95 -25.15
#